data_AF-A0A818M190-F1
#
_entry.id   AF-A0A818M190-F1
#
_cell.length_a   1.000
_cell.length_b   1.000
_cell.length_c   1.000
_cell.angle_alpha   90.00
_cell.angle_beta   90.00
_cell.angle_gamma   90.00
#
_symmetry.space_group_name_H-M   'P 1'
#
loop_
_entity.id
_entity.type
_entity.pdbx_description
1 polymer ?
#
loop_
_entity_poly.entity_id
_entity_poly.type
_entity_poly.pdbx_seq_one_letter_code
_entity_poly.pdbx_strand_id
1 'polypeptide(L)'
;MNKENFLFYIKVRTALNIEATTIDDELYTVFGDEAPSFQTVIRWSQWFREGQEEVEDKERPGRPLTEITSENIEQVHSIINDDPYVTTEELQTETTLSHGTVHQIISDHL
;
A
#
# COMPACT_ATOMS: atom_id res chain seq x y z
N MET A 1 0.48 -11.04 -20.05
CA MET A 1 0.27 -11.68 -18.72
C MET A 1 0.27 -10.56 -17.67
N ASN A 2 -0.57 -10.57 -16.63
CA ASN A 2 -0.50 -9.56 -15.54
C ASN A 2 0.50 -10.01 -14.45
N LYS A 3 0.97 -9.07 -13.62
CA LYS A 3 1.94 -9.33 -12.53
C LYS A 3 1.47 -10.45 -11.59
N GLU A 4 0.19 -10.45 -11.24
CA GLU A 4 -0.43 -11.45 -10.36
C GLU A 4 -0.33 -12.87 -10.90
N ASN A 5 -0.53 -13.07 -12.21
CA ASN A 5 -0.41 -14.40 -12.81
C ASN A 5 1.02 -14.96 -12.72
N PHE A 6 2.05 -14.11 -12.83
CA PHE A 6 3.44 -14.55 -12.65
C PHE A 6 3.71 -14.98 -11.22
N LEU A 7 3.24 -14.21 -10.23
CA LEU A 7 3.41 -14.56 -8.83
C LEU A 7 2.66 -15.83 -8.44
N PHE A 8 1.44 -16.01 -8.96
CA PHE A 8 0.68 -17.24 -8.78
C PHE A 8 1.43 -18.45 -9.36
N TYR A 9 1.98 -18.32 -10.56
CA TYR A 9 2.79 -19.38 -11.18
C TYR A 9 4.02 -19.72 -10.33
N ILE A 10 4.78 -18.71 -9.90
CA ILE A 10 5.95 -18.89 -9.03
C ILE A 10 5.54 -19.58 -7.72
N LYS A 11 4.41 -19.21 -7.11
CA LYS A 11 3.87 -19.84 -5.90
C LYS A 11 3.62 -21.32 -6.11
N VAL A 12 2.87 -21.69 -7.15
CA VAL A 12 2.52 -23.08 -7.45
C VAL A 12 3.77 -23.91 -7.71
N ARG A 13 4.70 -23.42 -8.55
CA ARG A 13 5.95 -24.13 -8.86
C ARG A 13 6.86 -24.29 -7.64
N THR A 14 6.95 -23.25 -6.81
CA THR A 14 7.68 -23.31 -5.54
C THR A 14 7.09 -24.35 -4.60
N ALA A 15 5.77 -24.42 -4.47
CA ALA A 15 5.08 -25.43 -3.65
C ALA A 15 5.30 -26.87 -4.15
N LEU A 16 5.57 -27.03 -5.45
CA LEU A 16 5.97 -28.31 -6.05
C LEU A 16 7.48 -28.63 -5.88
N ASN A 17 8.22 -27.82 -5.10
CA ASN A 17 9.66 -27.94 -4.88
C ASN A 17 10.49 -27.81 -6.16
N ILE A 18 10.03 -27.02 -7.12
CA ILE A 18 10.80 -26.69 -8.32
C ILE A 18 11.78 -25.55 -7.97
N GLU A 19 13.01 -25.64 -8.47
CA GLU A 19 14.03 -24.63 -8.25
C GLU A 19 13.76 -23.35 -9.03
N ALA A 20 14.14 -22.20 -8.45
CA ALA A 20 13.89 -20.89 -9.02
C ALA A 20 14.51 -20.71 -10.42
N THR A 21 15.63 -21.38 -10.71
CA THR A 21 16.26 -21.39 -12.04
C THR A 21 15.36 -22.03 -13.10
N THR A 22 14.75 -23.17 -12.78
CA THR A 22 13.81 -23.83 -13.69
C THR A 22 12.54 -23.02 -13.89
N ILE A 23 12.05 -22.35 -12.83
CA ILE A 23 10.89 -21.46 -12.92
C ILE A 23 11.19 -20.27 -13.84
N ASP A 24 12.38 -19.68 -13.73
CA ASP A 24 12.84 -18.58 -14.58
C ASP A 24 12.96 -19.01 -16.04
N ASP A 25 13.58 -20.16 -16.31
CA ASP A 25 13.69 -20.72 -17.66
C ASP A 25 12.31 -20.96 -18.28
N GLU A 26 11.36 -21.53 -17.53
CA GLU A 26 9.99 -21.76 -18.01
C GLU A 26 9.27 -20.44 -18.32
N LEU A 27 9.40 -19.45 -17.45
CA LEU A 27 8.79 -18.13 -17.64
C LEU A 27 9.41 -17.39 -18.83
N TYR A 28 10.73 -17.39 -18.96
CA TYR A 28 11.42 -16.75 -20.07
C TYR A 28 11.13 -17.47 -21.40
N THR A 29 11.05 -18.80 -21.40
CA THR A 29 10.71 -19.57 -22.61
C THR A 29 9.32 -19.21 -23.15
N VAL A 30 8.35 -18.94 -22.27
CA VAL A 30 6.98 -18.64 -22.69
C VAL A 30 6.76 -17.14 -22.94
N PHE A 31 7.38 -16.26 -22.15
CA PHE A 31 7.05 -14.83 -22.14
C PHE A 31 8.21 -13.91 -22.58
N GLY A 32 9.42 -14.43 -22.76
CA GLY A 32 10.58 -13.65 -23.20
C GLY A 32 10.81 -12.41 -22.33
N ASP A 33 10.86 -11.24 -22.97
CA ASP A 33 11.10 -9.96 -22.30
C ASP A 33 9.95 -9.50 -21.40
N GLU A 34 8.75 -10.09 -21.54
CA GLU A 34 7.62 -9.83 -20.63
C GLU A 34 7.74 -10.62 -19.32
N ALA A 35 8.66 -11.58 -19.23
CA ALA A 35 8.88 -12.38 -18.03
C ALA A 35 9.42 -11.51 -16.87
N PRO A 36 9.08 -11.84 -15.61
CA PRO A 36 9.72 -11.22 -14.46
C PRO A 36 11.21 -11.51 -14.46
N SER A 37 12.01 -10.60 -13.92
CA SER A 37 13.45 -10.82 -13.79
C SER A 37 13.76 -12.02 -12.88
N PHE A 38 14.88 -12.69 -13.14
CA PHE A 38 15.36 -13.79 -12.31
C PHE A 38 15.42 -13.43 -10.80
N GLN A 39 15.86 -12.21 -10.47
CA GLN A 39 15.87 -11.72 -9.08
C GLN A 39 14.47 -11.68 -8.45
N THR A 40 13.45 -11.33 -9.24
CA THR A 40 12.05 -11.35 -8.81
C THR A 40 11.60 -12.78 -8.54
N VAL A 41 11.93 -13.72 -9.43
CA VAL A 41 11.62 -15.15 -9.27
C VAL A 41 12.25 -15.72 -8.00
N ILE A 42 13.54 -15.45 -7.74
CA ILE A 42 14.22 -15.88 -6.51
C ILE A 42 13.52 -15.33 -5.28
N ARG A 43 13.30 -14.00 -5.23
CA ARG A 43 12.72 -13.34 -4.07
C ARG A 43 11.37 -13.94 -3.69
N TRP A 44 10.50 -14.12 -4.68
CA TRP A 44 9.17 -14.68 -4.45
C TRP A 44 9.22 -16.17 -4.13
N SER A 45 10.11 -16.94 -4.78
CA SER A 45 10.31 -18.36 -4.43
C SER A 45 10.75 -18.52 -2.98
N GLN A 46 11.68 -17.67 -2.50
CA GLN A 46 12.08 -17.67 -1.10
C GLN A 46 10.90 -17.30 -0.18
N TRP A 47 10.19 -16.22 -0.49
CA TRP A 47 9.03 -15.75 0.27
C TRP A 47 7.96 -16.84 0.43
N PHE A 48 7.65 -17.57 -0.66
CA PHE A 48 6.69 -18.68 -0.63
C PHE A 48 7.21 -19.90 0.15
N ARG A 49 8.52 -20.21 0.08
CA ARG A 49 9.13 -21.29 0.90
C ARG A 49 9.04 -20.99 2.40
N GLU A 50 9.07 -19.71 2.77
CA GLU A 50 8.91 -19.24 4.15
C GLU A 50 7.44 -19.28 4.64
N GLY A 51 6.52 -19.83 3.83
CA GLY A 51 5.11 -20.05 4.20
C GLY A 51 4.22 -18.82 4.07
N GLN A 52 4.71 -17.74 3.42
CA GLN A 52 3.91 -16.56 3.16
C GLN A 52 3.09 -16.77 1.88
N GLU A 53 1.78 -16.90 2.01
CA GLU A 53 0.90 -17.33 0.92
C GLU A 53 0.18 -16.22 0.15
N GLU A 54 0.16 -15.00 0.68
CA GLU A 54 -0.51 -13.87 0.04
C GLU A 54 0.25 -13.42 -1.21
N VAL A 55 -0.45 -13.49 -2.35
CA VAL A 55 0.03 -13.02 -3.66
C VAL A 55 -0.40 -11.57 -3.91
N GLU A 56 -1.49 -11.16 -3.26
CA GLU A 56 -1.97 -9.78 -3.32
C GLU A 56 -1.05 -8.87 -2.50
N ASP A 57 -0.81 -7.66 -3.00
CA ASP A 57 -0.17 -6.63 -2.20
C ASP A 57 -1.09 -6.37 -1.00
N LYS A 58 -0.62 -6.64 0.23
CA LYS A 58 -1.28 -6.16 1.44
C LYS A 58 -1.64 -4.70 1.25
N GLU A 59 -2.79 -4.27 1.78
CA GLU A 59 -3.13 -2.85 1.85
C GLU A 59 -1.90 -2.11 2.33
N ARG A 60 -1.31 -1.34 1.41
CA ARG A 60 -0.14 -0.56 1.77
C ARG A 60 -0.70 0.46 2.74
N PRO A 61 -0.25 0.48 4.01
CA PRO A 61 -0.52 1.63 4.82
C PRO A 61 0.00 2.80 3.99
N GLY A 62 -0.89 3.74 3.65
CA GLY A 62 -0.46 5.03 3.16
C GLY A 62 0.53 5.64 4.16
N ARG A 63 1.07 6.81 3.87
CA ARG A 63 1.81 7.53 4.91
C ARG A 63 0.89 7.64 6.14
N PRO A 64 1.24 7.05 7.29
CA PRO A 64 0.44 7.28 8.48
C PRO A 64 0.52 8.78 8.76
N LEU A 65 -0.62 9.47 8.64
CA LEU A 65 -0.72 10.84 9.10
C LEU A 65 -0.82 10.75 10.61
N THR A 66 0.34 10.84 11.27
CA THR A 66 0.45 10.92 12.73
C THR A 66 -0.40 12.05 13.32
N GLU A 67 -0.80 13.02 12.49
CA GLU A 67 -1.60 14.19 12.84
C GLU A 67 -3.13 14.00 12.69
N ILE A 68 -3.62 12.94 12.03
CA ILE A 68 -5.07 12.66 11.97
C ILE A 68 -5.42 11.72 13.14
N THR A 69 -5.47 12.29 14.34
CA THR A 69 -5.96 11.63 15.55
C THR A 69 -7.42 12.00 15.78
N SER A 70 -8.17 11.16 16.51
CA SER A 70 -9.56 11.47 16.90
C SER A 70 -9.66 12.81 17.64
N GLU A 71 -8.66 13.13 18.47
CA GLU A 71 -8.56 14.40 19.19
C GLU A 71 -8.49 15.61 18.23
N ASN A 72 -7.64 15.54 17.20
CA ASN A 72 -7.51 16.60 16.21
C ASN A 72 -8.76 16.74 15.33
N ILE A 73 -9.43 15.62 15.01
CA ILE A 73 -10.72 15.64 14.29
C ILE A 73 -11.79 16.33 15.15
N GLU A 74 -11.92 15.96 16.42
CA GLU A 74 -12.87 16.58 17.35
C GLU A 74 -12.59 18.06 17.56
N GLN A 75 -11.32 18.46 17.65
CA GLN A 75 -10.92 19.86 17.77
C GLN A 75 -11.37 20.68 16.55
N VAL A 76 -11.09 20.21 15.34
CA VAL A 76 -11.52 20.89 14.09
C VAL A 76 -13.05 20.93 13.99
N HIS A 77 -13.73 19.82 14.33
CA HIS A 77 -15.19 19.76 14.35
C HIS A 77 -15.79 20.78 15.33
N SER A 78 -15.21 20.93 16.51
CA SER A 78 -15.70 21.90 17.51
C SER A 78 -15.58 23.34 17.00
N ILE A 79 -14.46 23.71 16.39
CA ILE A 79 -14.23 25.07 15.89
C ILE A 79 -15.22 25.41 14.76
N ILE A 80 -15.47 24.48 13.83
CA ILE A 80 -16.44 24.69 12.74
C ILE A 80 -17.89 24.76 13.28
N ASN A 81 -18.22 23.97 14.30
CA ASN A 81 -19.54 23.99 14.89
C ASN A 81 -19.80 25.29 15.68
N ASP A 82 -18.76 25.90 16.25
CA ASP A 82 -18.83 27.19 16.92
C ASP A 82 -18.91 28.36 15.92
N ASP A 83 -18.14 28.31 14.82
CA ASP A 83 -18.23 29.25 13.70
C ASP A 83 -18.14 28.56 12.32
N PRO A 84 -19.28 28.40 11.61
CA PRO A 84 -19.30 27.79 10.28
C PRO A 84 -18.58 28.57 9.18
N TYR A 85 -18.19 29.84 9.42
CA TYR A 85 -17.49 30.68 8.44
C TYR A 85 -15.98 30.73 8.67
N VAL A 86 -15.45 29.93 9.59
CA VAL A 86 -14.01 29.83 9.87
C VAL A 86 -13.23 29.40 8.63
N THR A 87 -12.11 30.07 8.38
CA THR A 87 -11.22 29.77 7.24
C THR A 87 -10.23 28.65 7.58
N THR A 88 -9.71 27.99 6.54
CA THR A 88 -8.67 26.96 6.72
C THR A 88 -7.43 27.50 7.42
N GLU A 89 -7.05 28.76 7.17
CA GLU A 89 -5.89 29.41 7.80
C GLU A 89 -6.09 29.63 9.31
N GLU A 90 -7.31 30.00 9.72
CA GLU A 90 -7.68 30.14 11.13
C GLU A 90 -7.69 28.78 11.82
N LEU A 91 -8.24 27.75 11.18
CA LEU A 91 -8.22 26.38 11.70
C LEU A 91 -6.79 25.86 11.90
N GLN A 92 -5.88 26.14 10.98
CA GLN A 92 -4.47 25.78 11.15
C GLN A 92 -3.83 26.48 12.35
N THR A 93 -4.18 27.76 12.56
CA THR A 93 -3.63 28.56 13.66
C THR A 93 -4.13 28.04 15.01
N GLU A 94 -5.41 27.70 15.11
CA GLU A 94 -6.05 27.18 16.32
C GLU A 94 -5.64 25.74 16.65
N THR A 95 -5.51 24.88 15.63
CA THR A 95 -5.19 23.46 15.82
C THR A 95 -3.70 23.13 15.73
N THR A 96 -2.86 24.09 15.30
CA THR A 96 -1.43 23.87 15.01
C THR A 96 -1.19 22.78 13.94
N LEU A 97 -2.22 22.44 13.16
CA LEU A 97 -2.15 21.42 12.11
C LEU A 97 -1.65 21.99 10.78
N SER A 98 -1.07 21.13 9.96
CA SER A 98 -0.71 21.49 8.59
C SER A 98 -1.98 21.74 7.75
N HIS A 99 -1.86 22.60 6.73
CA HIS A 99 -2.97 22.88 5.79
C HIS A 99 -3.50 21.59 5.15
N GLY A 100 -2.60 20.67 4.80
CA GLY A 100 -2.98 19.37 4.23
C GLY A 100 -3.81 18.54 5.20
N THR A 101 -3.41 18.51 6.47
CA THR A 101 -4.12 17.80 7.53
C THR A 101 -5.51 18.39 7.77
N VAL A 102 -5.63 19.72 7.89
CA VAL A 102 -6.92 20.40 8.09
C VAL A 102 -7.85 20.16 6.90
N HIS A 103 -7.36 20.34 5.67
CA HIS A 103 -8.16 20.12 4.48
C HIS A 103 -8.69 18.68 4.41
N GLN A 104 -7.85 17.71 4.75
CA GLN A 104 -8.22 16.30 4.76
C GLN A 104 -9.24 15.97 5.86
N ILE A 105 -9.12 16.56 7.05
CA ILE A 105 -10.14 16.41 8.11
C ILE A 105 -11.49 16.94 7.62
N ILE A 106 -11.51 18.11 6.99
CA ILE A 106 -12.75 18.70 6.45
C ILE A 106 -13.34 17.85 5.31
N SER A 107 -12.52 17.24 4.45
CA SER A 107 -13.01 16.47 3.31
C SER A 107 -13.44 15.04 3.65
N ASP A 108 -12.72 14.39 4.56
CA ASP A 108 -12.82 12.94 4.78
C ASP A 108 -13.49 12.59 6.13
N HIS A 109 -13.60 13.54 7.07
CA HIS A 109 -14.00 13.27 8.46
C HIS A 109 -15.10 14.17 9.03
N LEU A 110 -15.52 15.23 8.34
CA LEU A 110 -16.66 16.11 8.69
C LEU A 110 -17.78 15.98 7.66
#